data_AF-A0A1X3ISY3-F1
#
_entry.id   AF-A0A1X3ISY3-F1
#
_cell.length_a   1.000
_cell.length_b   1.000
_cell.length_c   1.000
_cell.angle_alpha   90.00
_cell.angle_beta   90.00
_cell.angle_gamma   90.00
#
_symmetry.space_group_name_H-M   'P 1'
#
loop_
_entity.id
_entity.type
_entity.pdbx_description
1 polymer ?
#
loop_
_entity_poly.entity_id
_entity_poly.type
_entity_poly.pdbx_seq_one_letter_code
_entity_poly.pdbx_strand_id
1 'polypeptide(L)'
;MHSFLQRLRDDNPGSSEDNMNFVPSDDLKYELGMLLSSRPLYLEIDELPLVNSSVLNYGIKSSVYGVSAGEHSDAVNGEISSRILMMLRRYEPRLEKPVVEHLSSDDNYSFFSVTALFFMDRVKLCIKWEKNSGEFSLNE
;
A
#
# COMPACT_ATOMS: atom_id res chain seq x y z
N MET A 1 2.90 -4.80 -16.28
CA MET A 1 1.87 -3.85 -15.79
C MET A 1 2.57 -2.64 -15.21
N HIS A 2 1.92 -1.46 -15.19
CA HIS A 2 2.47 -0.23 -14.59
C HIS A 2 1.84 0.03 -13.23
N SER A 3 2.58 0.66 -12.30
CA SER A 3 1.99 1.12 -11.05
C SER A 3 0.93 2.21 -11.30
N PHE A 4 0.15 2.56 -10.27
CA PHE A 4 -0.77 3.68 -10.37
C PHE A 4 -0.07 5.01 -10.65
N LEU A 5 1.04 5.28 -9.97
CA LEU A 5 1.78 6.53 -10.15
C LEU A 5 2.43 6.60 -11.54
N GLN A 6 2.97 5.49 -12.03
CA GLN A 6 3.46 5.39 -13.40
C GLN A 6 2.37 5.69 -14.44
N ARG A 7 1.11 5.30 -14.19
CA ARG A 7 -0.02 5.64 -15.09
C ARG A 7 -0.45 7.11 -15.02
N LEU A 8 -0.23 7.79 -13.89
CA LEU A 8 -0.52 9.22 -13.75
C LEU A 8 0.59 10.10 -14.34
N ARG A 9 1.80 9.56 -14.42
CA ARG A 9 2.98 10.25 -14.91
C ARG A 9 2.92 10.33 -16.44
N ASP A 10 2.24 11.34 -16.97
CA ASP A 10 2.31 11.70 -18.38
C ASP A 10 3.59 12.51 -18.65
N ASP A 11 4.73 11.82 -18.58
CA ASP A 11 6.05 12.42 -18.76
C ASP A 11 6.34 12.82 -20.21
N ASN A 12 5.55 12.30 -21.16
CA ASN A 12 5.76 12.54 -22.58
C ASN A 12 4.43 12.57 -23.34
N PRO A 13 3.60 13.62 -23.13
CA PRO A 13 2.26 13.75 -23.72
C PRO A 13 2.24 13.76 -25.25
N GLY A 14 3.40 13.99 -25.89
CA GLY A 14 3.57 13.99 -27.34
C GLY A 14 4.02 12.65 -27.93
N SER A 15 4.30 11.64 -27.10
CA SER A 15 4.73 10.32 -27.55
C SER A 15 3.65 9.27 -27.39
N SER A 16 3.63 8.30 -28.29
CA SER A 16 2.79 7.11 -28.16
C SER A 16 3.39 6.03 -27.24
N GLU A 17 4.58 6.26 -26.67
CA GLU A 17 5.33 5.27 -25.89
C GLU A 17 5.92 5.90 -24.62
N ASP A 18 5.62 5.30 -23.46
CA ASP A 18 6.18 5.71 -22.17
C ASP A 18 7.67 5.33 -22.09
N ASN A 19 8.55 6.34 -22.07
CA ASN A 19 10.00 6.15 -21.92
C ASN A 19 10.34 5.86 -20.45
N MET A 20 10.41 4.58 -20.08
CA MET A 20 10.73 4.13 -18.72
C MET A 20 12.23 3.85 -18.54
N ASN A 21 13.05 4.90 -18.44
CA ASN A 21 14.50 4.80 -18.15
C ASN A 21 14.81 4.76 -16.64
N PHE A 22 14.24 3.84 -15.87
CA PHE A 22 14.48 3.76 -14.41
C PHE A 22 14.82 2.35 -13.92
N VAL A 23 15.59 2.31 -12.82
CA VAL A 23 15.94 1.06 -12.12
C VAL A 23 14.69 0.59 -11.35
N PRO A 24 14.09 -0.56 -11.70
CA PRO A 24 12.76 -0.94 -11.20
C PRO A 24 12.64 -1.06 -9.67
N SER A 25 13.73 -1.35 -8.96
CA SER A 25 13.72 -1.62 -7.51
C SER A 25 13.64 -0.37 -6.64
N ASP A 26 14.30 0.73 -7.04
CA ASP A 26 14.33 1.95 -6.24
C ASP A 26 13.01 2.70 -6.37
N ASP A 27 12.46 2.77 -7.59
CA ASP A 27 11.13 3.30 -7.87
C ASP A 27 10.06 2.57 -7.05
N LEU A 28 10.13 1.24 -6.94
CA LEU A 28 9.16 0.47 -6.17
C LEU A 28 9.13 0.91 -4.70
N LYS A 29 10.28 1.13 -4.06
CA LYS A 29 10.34 1.57 -2.67
C LYS A 29 9.76 2.97 -2.49
N TYR A 30 10.09 3.92 -3.38
CA TYR A 30 9.54 5.27 -3.33
C TYR A 30 8.03 5.30 -3.54
N GLU A 31 7.52 4.54 -4.51
CA GLU A 31 6.10 4.46 -4.80
C GLU A 31 5.32 3.77 -3.68
N LEU A 32 5.88 2.72 -3.09
CA LEU A 32 5.30 2.11 -1.89
C LEU A 32 5.35 3.06 -0.70
N GLY A 33 6.44 3.81 -0.50
CA GLY A 33 6.53 4.85 0.52
C GLY A 33 5.40 5.87 0.38
N MET A 34 5.20 6.40 -0.83
CA MET A 34 4.10 7.32 -1.15
C MET A 34 2.73 6.69 -0.91
N LEU A 35 2.52 5.43 -1.31
CA LEU A 35 1.27 4.71 -1.09
C LEU A 35 0.95 4.56 0.41
N LEU A 36 1.94 4.17 1.20
CA LEU A 36 1.78 3.92 2.64
C LEU A 36 1.57 5.22 3.42
N SER A 37 2.25 6.30 3.04
CA SER A 37 2.10 7.61 3.70
C SER A 37 0.82 8.36 3.29
N SER A 38 0.20 8.00 2.17
CA SER A 38 -1.00 8.68 1.67
C SER A 38 -2.24 8.32 2.49
N ARG A 39 -3.04 9.33 2.83
CA ARG A 39 -4.24 9.19 3.68
C ARG A 39 -5.48 9.66 2.92
N PRO A 40 -6.25 8.75 2.30
CA PRO A 40 -7.52 9.11 1.68
C PRO A 40 -8.47 9.70 2.72
N LEU A 41 -9.04 10.87 2.39
CA LEU A 41 -9.92 11.62 3.31
C LEU A 41 -11.36 11.08 3.33
N TYR A 42 -11.79 10.42 2.25
CA TYR A 42 -13.19 10.06 2.09
C TYR A 42 -13.46 8.61 2.53
N LEU A 43 -14.36 8.47 3.49
CA LEU A 43 -14.68 7.20 4.14
C LEU A 43 -15.47 6.25 3.22
N GLU A 44 -16.33 6.78 2.34
CA GLU A 44 -17.36 6.01 1.63
C GLU A 44 -17.13 5.85 0.12
N ILE A 45 -15.93 6.14 -0.38
CA ILE A 45 -15.64 6.11 -1.82
C ILE A 45 -15.11 4.77 -2.35
N ASP A 46 -14.97 3.74 -1.51
CA ASP A 46 -14.46 2.43 -1.95
C ASP A 46 -15.44 1.66 -2.85
N GLU A 47 -16.73 1.88 -2.63
CA GLU A 47 -17.81 1.24 -3.38
C GLU A 47 -18.15 1.98 -4.67
N LEU A 48 -17.70 3.23 -4.81
CA LEU A 48 -17.93 4.03 -6.00
C LEU A 48 -16.97 3.59 -7.12
N PRO A 49 -17.50 3.00 -8.21
CA PRO A 49 -16.69 2.62 -9.35
C PRO A 49 -15.95 3.83 -9.90
N LEU A 50 -14.73 3.63 -10.40
CA LEU A 50 -13.83 4.68 -10.96
C LEU A 50 -13.27 5.67 -9.92
N VAL A 51 -13.97 5.94 -8.82
CA VAL A 51 -13.46 6.76 -7.71
C VAL A 51 -12.51 5.93 -6.86
N ASN A 52 -12.86 4.65 -6.61
CA ASN A 52 -12.10 3.78 -5.74
C ASN A 52 -10.67 3.49 -6.22
N SER A 53 -10.39 3.63 -7.51
CA SER A 53 -9.09 3.49 -8.15
C SER A 53 -8.45 4.82 -8.56
N SER A 54 -9.06 5.95 -8.16
CA SER A 54 -8.57 7.29 -8.46
C SER A 54 -7.59 7.80 -7.40
N VAL A 55 -6.95 8.95 -7.70
CA VAL A 55 -6.04 9.64 -6.78
C VAL A 55 -6.73 10.05 -5.48
N LEU A 56 -8.06 10.27 -5.50
CA LEU A 56 -8.84 10.64 -4.31
C LEU A 56 -8.88 9.52 -3.26
N ASN A 57 -8.64 8.28 -3.70
CA ASN A 57 -8.63 7.10 -2.84
C ASN A 57 -7.24 6.47 -2.72
N TYR A 58 -6.19 7.18 -3.13
CA TYR A 58 -4.82 6.68 -3.11
C TYR A 58 -4.26 6.69 -1.68
N GLY A 59 -3.85 5.52 -1.20
CA GLY A 59 -3.33 5.30 0.16
C GLY A 59 -4.24 4.49 1.08
N ILE A 60 -3.74 4.10 2.25
CA ILE A 60 -4.46 3.17 3.15
C ILE A 60 -5.42 3.97 4.04
N LYS A 61 -6.71 3.62 4.00
CA LYS A 61 -7.72 4.26 4.85
C LYS A 61 -7.50 3.95 6.32
N SER A 62 -7.39 5.01 7.11
CA SER A 62 -7.21 5.03 8.56
C SER A 62 -8.53 4.86 9.34
N SER A 63 -9.68 4.77 8.66
CA SER A 63 -10.96 4.70 9.36
C SER A 63 -11.03 3.46 10.24
N VAL A 64 -11.34 3.71 11.52
CA VAL A 64 -11.40 2.76 12.65
C VAL A 64 -10.08 2.56 13.43
N TYR A 65 -9.38 3.64 13.79
CA TYR A 65 -8.49 3.64 14.97
C TYR A 65 -9.18 4.13 16.25
N GLY A 66 -10.50 4.31 16.19
CA GLY A 66 -11.35 4.76 17.31
C GLY A 66 -11.94 3.63 18.17
N VAL A 67 -11.48 2.39 18.05
CA VAL A 67 -11.83 1.34 19.02
C VAL A 67 -10.74 1.34 20.06
N SER A 68 -11.03 2.01 21.19
CA SER A 68 -10.52 1.75 22.53
C SER A 68 -9.25 0.89 22.56
N ALA A 69 -8.13 1.52 22.91
CA ALA A 69 -6.80 0.97 23.16
C ALA A 69 -6.75 -0.11 24.28
N GLY A 70 -7.60 -1.13 24.19
CA GLY A 70 -7.80 -2.18 25.18
C GLY A 70 -7.42 -3.56 24.69
N GLU A 71 -7.63 -3.89 23.41
CA GLU A 71 -7.31 -5.23 22.90
C GLU A 71 -6.82 -5.15 21.44
N HIS A 72 -5.51 -5.04 21.28
CA HIS A 72 -4.82 -5.32 20.02
C HIS A 72 -4.93 -6.82 19.71
N SER A 73 -6.14 -7.24 19.31
CA SER A 73 -6.46 -8.63 18.99
C SER A 73 -6.00 -9.01 17.58
N ASP A 74 -5.82 -10.30 17.34
CA ASP A 74 -5.52 -10.86 16.02
C ASP A 74 -6.51 -10.41 14.94
N ALA A 75 -7.75 -10.06 15.31
CA ALA A 75 -8.76 -9.52 14.41
C ALA A 75 -8.35 -8.17 13.81
N VAL A 76 -7.76 -7.27 14.61
CA VAL A 76 -7.30 -5.95 14.14
C VAL A 76 -6.14 -6.13 13.16
N ASN A 77 -5.17 -6.97 13.51
CA ASN A 77 -4.04 -7.26 12.63
C ASN A 77 -4.49 -7.93 11.32
N GLY A 78 -5.52 -8.80 11.38
CA GLY A 78 -6.15 -9.39 10.20
C GLY A 78 -6.79 -8.35 9.27
N GLU A 79 -7.54 -7.39 9.83
CA GLU A 79 -8.13 -6.29 9.07
C GLU A 79 -7.06 -5.41 8.42
N ILE A 80 -6.02 -5.04 9.16
CA ILE A 80 -4.90 -4.24 8.62
C ILE A 80 -4.19 -4.99 7.49
N SER A 81 -3.95 -6.30 7.65
CA SER A 81 -3.35 -7.14 6.60
C SER A 81 -4.21 -7.15 5.33
N SER A 82 -5.52 -7.27 5.47
CA SER A 82 -6.48 -7.24 4.36
C SER A 82 -6.44 -5.90 3.61
N ARG A 83 -6.37 -4.78 4.35
CA ARG A 83 -6.28 -3.44 3.77
C ARG A 83 -4.97 -3.22 3.01
N ILE A 84 -3.84 -3.61 3.59
CA ILE A 84 -2.54 -3.56 2.90
C ILE A 84 -2.64 -4.36 1.60
N LEU A 85 -3.16 -5.59 1.65
CA LEU A 85 -3.30 -6.44 0.48
C LEU A 85 -4.18 -5.82 -0.61
N MET A 86 -5.34 -5.29 -0.24
CA MET A 86 -6.26 -4.62 -1.17
C MET A 86 -5.58 -3.45 -1.88
N MET A 87 -4.83 -2.65 -1.12
CA MET A 87 -4.16 -1.46 -1.61
C MET A 87 -3.01 -1.78 -2.55
N LEU A 88 -2.20 -2.79 -2.23
CA LEU A 88 -1.15 -3.29 -3.12
C LEU A 88 -1.74 -3.79 -4.44
N ARG A 89 -2.81 -4.60 -4.39
CA ARG A 89 -3.47 -5.11 -5.60
C ARG A 89 -4.04 -4.00 -6.47
N ARG A 90 -4.51 -2.92 -5.86
CA ARG A 90 -5.17 -1.80 -6.55
C ARG A 90 -4.16 -0.85 -7.19
N TYR A 91 -3.09 -0.50 -6.48
CA TYR A 91 -2.20 0.59 -6.87
C TYR A 91 -0.79 0.15 -7.24
N GLU A 92 -0.39 -1.07 -6.91
CA GLU A 92 0.92 -1.64 -7.23
C GLU A 92 0.81 -3.02 -7.93
N PRO A 93 0.22 -3.10 -9.12
CA PRO A 93 0.04 -4.37 -9.82
C PRO A 93 1.34 -5.01 -10.35
N ARG A 94 2.50 -4.34 -10.27
CA ARG A 94 3.79 -4.98 -10.58
C ARG A 94 4.19 -6.00 -9.52
N LEU A 95 3.67 -5.85 -8.29
CA LEU A 95 3.74 -6.88 -7.26
C LEU A 95 2.68 -7.93 -7.53
N GLU A 96 3.06 -8.98 -8.26
CA GLU A 96 2.17 -10.08 -8.60
C GLU A 96 1.96 -11.01 -7.40
N LYS A 97 0.70 -11.42 -7.21
CA LYS A 97 0.28 -12.36 -6.15
C LYS A 97 0.81 -11.97 -4.75
N PRO A 98 0.56 -10.73 -4.29
CA PRO A 98 1.03 -10.31 -2.99
C PRO A 98 0.33 -11.13 -1.89
N VAL A 99 1.10 -11.53 -0.90
CA VAL A 99 0.67 -12.18 0.34
C VAL A 99 1.12 -11.28 1.49
N VAL A 100 0.18 -10.95 2.38
CA VAL A 100 0.43 -10.11 3.56
C VAL A 100 0.20 -10.95 4.80
N GLU A 101 1.22 -11.04 5.64
CA GLU A 101 1.19 -11.81 6.88
C GLU A 101 1.58 -10.91 8.05
N HIS A 102 0.81 -10.96 9.14
CA HIS A 102 1.22 -10.34 10.38
C HIS A 102 2.43 -11.09 10.96
N LEU A 103 3.46 -10.35 11.36
CA LEU A 103 4.69 -10.91 11.92
C LEU A 103 4.72 -10.84 13.44
N SER A 104 4.53 -9.62 13.95
CA SER A 104 4.66 -9.31 15.37
C SER A 104 3.99 -7.97 15.68
N SER A 105 3.73 -7.76 16.96
CA SER A 105 3.23 -6.48 17.48
C SER A 105 3.85 -6.20 18.84
N ASP A 106 4.08 -4.93 19.12
CA ASP A 106 4.35 -4.39 20.46
C ASP A 106 3.27 -3.35 20.82
N ASP A 107 3.42 -2.61 21.91
CA ASP A 107 2.42 -1.65 22.37
C ASP A 107 2.17 -0.51 21.36
N ASN A 108 3.17 -0.14 20.56
CA ASN A 108 3.12 1.01 19.67
C ASN A 108 3.02 0.62 18.19
N TYR A 109 3.51 -0.56 17.81
CA TYR A 109 3.68 -0.97 16.42
C TYR A 109 3.13 -2.36 16.13
N SER A 110 2.68 -2.57 14.89
CA SER A 110 2.50 -3.89 14.28
C SER A 110 3.33 -3.99 13.00
N PHE A 111 3.91 -5.16 12.77
CA PHE A 111 4.77 -5.43 11.61
C PHE A 111 4.12 -6.48 10.71
N PHE A 112 4.18 -6.24 9.41
CA PHE A 112 3.57 -7.08 8.38
C PHE A 112 4.59 -7.42 7.30
N SER A 113 4.73 -8.71 7.01
CA SER A 113 5.53 -9.21 5.90
C SER A 113 4.69 -9.20 4.63
N VAL A 114 5.22 -8.60 3.57
CA VAL A 114 4.67 -8.67 2.22
C VAL A 114 5.61 -9.51 1.37
N THR A 115 5.10 -10.63 0.85
CA THR A 115 5.81 -11.43 -0.15
C THR A 115 5.08 -11.36 -1.48
N ALA A 116 5.81 -11.10 -2.57
CA ALA A 116 5.23 -11.00 -3.91
C ALA A 116 6.26 -11.41 -4.98
N LEU A 117 5.80 -11.54 -6.22
CA LEU A 117 6.65 -11.62 -7.40
C LEU A 117 6.77 -10.23 -8.02
N PHE A 118 7.99 -9.79 -8.31
CA PHE A 118 8.29 -8.53 -8.98
C PHE A 118 9.28 -8.81 -10.10
N PHE A 119 8.86 -8.65 -11.36
CA PHE A 119 9.69 -8.97 -12.54
C PHE A 119 10.34 -10.36 -12.49
N MET A 120 9.56 -11.39 -12.12
CA MET A 120 9.98 -12.80 -11.95
C MET A 120 10.80 -13.11 -10.70
N ASP A 121 11.25 -12.09 -9.95
CA ASP A 121 11.96 -12.29 -8.70
C ASP A 121 11.00 -12.27 -7.50
N ARG A 122 11.27 -13.11 -6.50
CA ARG A 122 10.56 -13.03 -5.23
C ARG A 122 11.12 -11.88 -4.41
N VAL A 123 10.24 -10.95 -4.05
CA VAL A 123 10.54 -9.85 -3.15
C VAL A 123 9.85 -10.03 -1.82
N LYS A 124 10.53 -9.63 -0.75
CA LYS A 124 9.99 -9.57 0.61
C LYS A 124 10.19 -8.17 1.17
N LEU A 125 9.12 -7.59 1.67
CA LEU A 125 9.10 -6.25 2.26
C LEU A 125 8.49 -6.35 3.66
N CYS A 126 8.87 -5.43 4.54
CA CYS A 126 8.25 -5.30 5.85
C CYS A 126 7.54 -3.95 5.92
N ILE A 127 6.27 -3.96 6.33
CA ILE A 127 5.46 -2.77 6.57
C ILE A 127 5.26 -2.64 8.07
N LYS A 128 5.59 -1.46 8.60
CA LYS A 128 5.33 -1.05 9.96
C LYS A 128 4.07 -0.20 9.99
N TRP A 129 3.17 -0.52 10.93
CA TRP A 129 1.99 0.27 11.25
C TRP A 129 2.12 0.82 12.67
N GLU A 130 2.03 2.13 12.83
CA GLU A 130 1.98 2.80 14.13
C GLU A 130 0.53 2.86 14.63
N LYS A 131 0.29 2.21 15.77
CA LYS A 131 -1.05 2.01 16.34
C LYS A 131 -1.70 3.30 16.82
N ASN A 132 -0.90 4.28 17.25
CA ASN A 132 -1.39 5.55 17.79
C ASN A 132 -1.77 6.55 16.69
N SER A 133 -0.88 6.74 15.71
CA SER A 133 -1.06 7.73 14.64
C SER A 133 -1.80 7.18 13.41
N GLY A 134 -1.90 5.85 13.31
CA GLY A 134 -2.41 5.16 12.14
C GLY A 134 -1.44 5.12 10.96
N GLU A 135 -0.18 5.55 11.14
CA GLU A 135 0.78 5.70 10.05
C GLU A 135 1.34 4.37 9.56
N PHE A 136 1.48 4.23 8.25
CA PHE A 136 2.17 3.12 7.62
C PHE A 136 3.49 3.58 7.03
N SER A 137 4.52 2.73 7.15
CA SER A 137 5.84 2.96 6.56
C SER A 137 6.50 1.64 6.18
N LEU A 138 7.46 1.70 5.26
CA LEU A 138 8.37 0.57 5.03
C LEU A 138 9.33 0.47 6.23
N ASN A 139 9.59 -0.77 6.67
CA ASN A 139 10.57 -1.08 7.69
C ASN A 139 11.78 -1.72 7.01
N GLU A 140 12.85 -0.94 6.84
CA GLU A 140 14.10 -1.38 6.22
C GLU A 140 14.90 -2.37 7.08
#